data_AF-A0A838V5T8-F1
#
_entry.id   AF-A0A838V5T8-F1
#
_cell.length_a   1.000
_cell.length_b   1.000
_cell.length_c   1.000
_cell.angle_alpha   90.00
_cell.angle_beta   90.00
_cell.angle_gamma   90.00
#
_symmetry.space_group_name_H-M   'P 1'
#
loop_
_entity.id
_entity.type
_entity.pdbx_description
1 polymer ?
#
loop_
_entity_poly.entity_id
_entity_poly.type
_entity_poly.pdbx_seq_one_letter_code
_entity_poly.pdbx_strand_id
1 'polypeptide(L)'
;LYALPFVPAAVARERERAGAYTERTAGAGLLSDVLVEEVRRRERLVAIDDEAALICPWASRSPFELRVIPRQESGDFAQDGGGAAMIRTAMRLLATRFDGSPGLNLWVRTAPHGAEPFHWHVDIAPRLTIKAGFELGTGVDINIYPPERAASDLRECL
;
A
#
# COMPACT_ATOMS: atom_id res chain seq x y z
N LEU A 1 -4.16 18.04 3.72
CA LEU A 1 -2.71 17.94 3.47
C LEU A 1 -1.99 18.54 4.67
N TYR A 2 -1.02 17.84 5.25
CA TYR A 2 -0.19 18.37 6.34
C TYR A 2 1.24 18.56 5.81
N ALA A 3 1.72 19.80 5.84
CA ALA A 3 3.12 20.11 5.54
C ALA A 3 3.91 20.11 6.85
N LEU A 4 5.03 19.38 6.88
CA LEU A 4 5.88 19.24 8.05
C LEU A 4 7.29 19.73 7.72
N PRO A 5 7.97 20.46 8.63
CA PRO A 5 9.34 20.91 8.43
C PRO A 5 10.38 19.80 8.68
N PHE A 6 9.93 18.56 8.92
CA PHE A 6 10.77 17.39 9.15
C PHE A 6 10.15 16.16 8.48
N VAL A 7 10.96 15.11 8.25
CA VAL A 7 10.50 13.82 7.71
C VAL A 7 10.02 12.94 8.87
N PRO A 8 8.76 12.47 8.89
CA PRO A 8 8.29 11.56 9.93
C PRO A 8 9.11 10.27 9.99
N ALA A 9 9.34 9.76 11.20
CA ALA A 9 10.21 8.60 11.43
C ALA A 9 9.82 7.36 10.60
N ALA A 10 8.52 7.13 10.37
CA ALA A 10 8.05 6.03 9.52
C ALA A 10 8.52 6.18 8.06
N VAL A 11 8.45 7.38 7.50
CA VAL A 11 8.90 7.68 6.13
C VAL A 11 10.42 7.63 6.05
N ALA A 12 11.13 8.13 7.06
CA ALA A 12 12.59 8.07 7.12
C ALA A 12 13.10 6.61 7.14
N ARG A 13 12.48 5.74 7.94
CA ARG A 13 12.82 4.30 7.99
C ARG A 13 12.51 3.58 6.68
N GLU A 14 11.41 3.95 6.02
CA GLU A 14 11.07 3.39 4.72
C GLU A 14 12.13 3.75 3.67
N ARG A 15 12.54 5.02 3.62
CA ARG A 15 13.63 5.49 2.76
C ARG A 15 14.94 4.75 3.03
N GLU A 16 15.31 4.60 4.29
CA GLU A 16 16.52 3.87 4.69
C GLU A 16 16.51 2.42 4.18
N ARG A 17 15.37 1.73 4.31
CA ARG A 17 15.20 0.36 3.81
C ARG A 17 15.26 0.28 2.28
N ALA A 18 14.63 1.24 1.59
CA ALA A 18 14.69 1.32 0.14
C ALA A 18 16.12 1.53 -0.35
N GLY A 19 16.83 2.51 0.23
CA GLY A 19 18.24 2.78 -0.10
C GLY A 19 19.15 1.58 0.16
N ALA A 20 19.07 0.98 1.35
CA ALA A 20 19.86 -0.21 1.67
C ALA A 20 19.54 -1.41 0.77
N TYR A 21 18.30 -1.54 0.31
CA TYR A 21 17.93 -2.56 -0.67
C TYR A 21 18.60 -2.30 -2.01
N THR A 22 18.45 -1.09 -2.55
CA THR A 22 19.03 -0.67 -3.84
C THR A 22 20.56 -0.81 -3.85
N GLU A 23 21.23 -0.45 -2.77
CA GLU A 23 22.69 -0.67 -2.62
C GLU A 23 23.04 -2.16 -2.69
N ARG A 24 22.31 -3.01 -1.98
CA ARG A 24 22.56 -4.46 -1.92
C ARG A 24 22.24 -5.17 -3.24
N THR A 25 21.28 -4.68 -4.01
CA THR A 25 20.84 -5.28 -5.28
C THR A 25 21.46 -4.62 -6.51
N ALA A 26 22.40 -3.68 -6.32
CA ALA A 26 23.05 -2.92 -7.38
C ALA A 26 22.05 -2.16 -8.29
N GLY A 27 21.02 -1.56 -7.69
CA GLY A 27 20.11 -0.64 -8.37
C GLY A 27 18.63 -1.04 -8.41
N ALA A 28 18.23 -2.21 -7.90
CA ALA A 28 16.82 -2.60 -7.93
C ALA A 28 15.97 -1.86 -6.88
N GLY A 29 14.71 -1.59 -7.23
CA GLY A 29 13.74 -0.92 -6.36
C GLY A 29 13.00 -1.91 -5.47
N LEU A 30 13.04 -1.71 -4.14
CA LEU A 30 12.44 -2.63 -3.17
C LEU A 30 10.95 -2.88 -3.44
N LEU A 31 10.15 -1.82 -3.63
CA LEU A 31 8.71 -1.95 -3.85
C LEU A 31 8.40 -2.51 -5.24
N SER A 32 9.23 -2.20 -6.24
CA SER A 32 9.13 -2.72 -7.61
C SER A 32 9.31 -4.24 -7.62
N ASP A 33 10.29 -4.76 -6.89
CA ASP A 33 10.53 -6.20 -6.78
C ASP A 33 9.41 -6.91 -6.00
N VAL A 34 8.90 -6.27 -4.93
CA VAL A 34 7.70 -6.76 -4.23
C VAL A 34 6.51 -6.84 -5.17
N LEU A 35 6.28 -5.80 -5.98
CA LEU A 35 5.19 -5.78 -6.94
C LEU A 35 5.31 -6.89 -7.98
N VAL A 36 6.51 -7.10 -8.54
CA VAL A 36 6.77 -8.20 -9.49
C VAL A 36 6.42 -9.55 -8.86
N GLU A 37 6.81 -9.79 -7.62
CA GLU A 37 6.51 -11.01 -6.90
C GLU A 37 5.02 -11.19 -6.61
N GLU A 38 4.31 -10.14 -6.22
CA GLU A 38 2.87 -10.20 -5.97
C GLU A 38 2.08 -10.47 -7.26
N VAL A 39 2.49 -9.87 -8.38
CA VAL A 39 1.91 -10.15 -9.70
C VAL A 39 2.19 -11.57 -10.15
N ARG A 40 3.41 -12.08 -9.91
CA ARG A 40 3.80 -13.45 -10.24
C ARG A 40 2.99 -14.49 -9.45
N ARG A 41 2.80 -14.26 -8.15
CA ARG A 41 2.10 -15.19 -7.25
C ARG A 41 0.59 -15.09 -7.35
N ARG A 42 0.04 -13.91 -7.68
CA ARG A 42 -1.40 -13.60 -7.82
C ARG A 42 -2.26 -13.81 -6.57
N GLU A 43 -1.71 -14.36 -5.51
CA GLU A 43 -2.44 -14.70 -4.28
C GLU A 43 -3.06 -13.46 -3.62
N ARG A 44 -2.26 -12.39 -3.47
CA ARG A 44 -2.64 -11.11 -2.86
C ARG A 44 -2.91 -9.99 -3.87
N LEU A 45 -2.86 -10.29 -5.17
CA LEU A 45 -3.20 -9.34 -6.22
C LEU A 45 -4.72 -9.20 -6.34
N VAL A 46 -5.26 -8.02 -6.12
CA VAL A 46 -6.71 -7.74 -6.22
C VAL A 46 -7.09 -7.32 -7.63
N ALA A 47 -6.39 -6.33 -8.19
CA ALA A 47 -6.61 -5.85 -9.55
C ALA A 47 -5.29 -5.34 -10.13
N ILE A 48 -5.18 -5.33 -11.45
CA ILE A 48 -4.03 -4.77 -12.17
C ILE A 48 -4.51 -4.23 -13.51
N ASP A 49 -4.00 -3.06 -13.90
CA ASP A 49 -4.15 -2.48 -15.22
C ASP A 49 -2.78 -2.07 -15.79
N ASP A 50 -2.77 -1.23 -16.81
CA ASP A 50 -1.53 -0.78 -17.46
C ASP A 50 -0.71 0.17 -16.59
N GLU A 51 -1.35 0.88 -15.65
CA GLU A 51 -0.74 1.96 -14.87
C GLU A 51 -0.38 1.53 -13.44
N ALA A 52 -1.20 0.68 -12.81
CA ALA A 52 -1.03 0.31 -11.41
C ALA A 52 -1.52 -1.11 -11.08
N ALA A 53 -1.08 -1.58 -9.93
CA ALA A 53 -1.62 -2.76 -9.27
C ALA A 53 -2.25 -2.40 -7.94
N LEU A 54 -3.32 -3.10 -7.60
CA LEU A 54 -3.98 -3.09 -6.32
C LEU A 54 -3.71 -4.43 -5.63
N ILE A 55 -3.07 -4.40 -4.47
CA ILE A 55 -2.74 -5.61 -3.70
C ILE A 55 -3.28 -5.49 -2.27
N CYS A 56 -3.48 -6.64 -1.60
CA CYS A 56 -3.48 -6.70 -0.14
C CYS A 56 -2.05 -6.98 0.32
N PRO A 57 -1.34 -6.04 0.98
CA PRO A 57 0.06 -6.25 1.36
C PRO A 57 0.25 -7.52 2.20
N TRP A 58 1.33 -8.29 1.95
CA TRP A 58 1.65 -9.46 2.77
C TRP A 58 1.71 -9.13 4.28
N ALA A 59 2.28 -7.98 4.62
CA ALA A 59 2.33 -7.45 5.99
C ALA A 59 1.15 -6.50 6.30
N SER A 60 -0.09 -6.88 5.93
CA SER A 60 -1.29 -6.09 6.24
C SER A 60 -1.52 -5.99 7.75
N ARG A 61 -1.66 -4.77 8.23
CA ARG A 61 -1.88 -4.38 9.62
C ARG A 61 -3.35 -4.39 10.03
N SER A 62 -4.26 -4.38 9.05
CA SER A 62 -5.71 -4.45 9.31
C SER A 62 -6.42 -5.28 8.24
N PRO A 63 -7.61 -5.84 8.57
CA PRO A 63 -8.44 -6.53 7.58
C PRO A 63 -8.71 -5.65 6.37
N PHE A 64 -8.59 -6.23 5.17
CA PHE A 64 -8.81 -5.54 3.90
C PHE A 64 -7.94 -4.29 3.70
N GLU A 65 -6.75 -4.21 4.31
CA GLU A 65 -5.74 -3.23 3.91
C GLU A 65 -5.38 -3.45 2.44
N LEU A 66 -5.37 -2.35 1.70
CA LEU A 66 -5.12 -2.31 0.27
C LEU A 66 -3.99 -1.33 -0.01
N ARG A 67 -3.19 -1.66 -1.03
CA ARG A 67 -2.13 -0.79 -1.52
C ARG A 67 -2.20 -0.67 -3.03
N VAL A 68 -2.25 0.58 -3.49
CA VAL A 68 -2.07 0.94 -4.89
C VAL A 68 -0.58 1.22 -5.12
N ILE A 69 0.01 0.52 -6.08
CA ILE A 69 1.42 0.69 -6.48
C ILE A 69 1.43 0.96 -7.98
N PRO A 70 2.04 2.05 -8.47
CA PRO A 70 2.20 2.24 -9.91
C PRO A 70 3.14 1.18 -10.47
N ARG A 71 2.92 0.80 -11.73
CA ARG A 71 3.75 -0.23 -12.38
C ARG A 71 5.11 0.31 -12.81
N GLN A 72 5.16 1.60 -13.13
CA GLN A 72 6.41 2.31 -13.36
C GLN A 72 6.89 2.94 -12.05
N GLU A 73 8.13 2.62 -11.68
CA GLU A 73 8.75 3.17 -10.49
C GLU A 73 8.87 4.70 -10.62
N SER A 74 8.27 5.40 -9.66
CA SER A 74 8.33 6.85 -9.52
C SER A 74 8.33 7.20 -8.04
N GLY A 75 9.24 8.07 -7.61
CA GLY A 75 9.32 8.50 -6.21
C GLY A 75 8.27 9.54 -5.83
N ASP A 76 7.87 10.39 -6.78
CA ASP A 76 7.00 11.54 -6.52
C ASP A 76 5.58 11.29 -7.02
N PHE A 77 4.63 11.25 -6.08
CA PHE A 77 3.20 11.13 -6.39
C PHE A 77 2.68 12.28 -7.25
N ALA A 78 3.27 13.48 -7.17
CA ALA A 78 2.85 14.60 -8.01
C ALA A 78 3.12 14.36 -9.50
N GLN A 79 3.99 13.40 -9.83
CA GLN A 79 4.31 12.97 -11.20
C GLN A 79 3.50 11.73 -11.63
N ASP A 80 2.41 11.39 -10.92
CA ASP A 80 1.57 10.25 -11.30
C ASP A 80 1.06 10.38 -12.75
N GLY A 81 1.28 9.32 -13.54
CA GLY A 81 0.86 9.20 -14.93
C GLY A 81 -0.53 8.59 -15.13
N GLY A 82 -1.19 8.16 -14.05
CA GLY A 82 -2.52 7.53 -14.10
C GLY A 82 -2.75 6.43 -13.08
N GLY A 83 -1.71 5.99 -12.35
CA GLY A 83 -1.79 4.91 -11.38
C GLY A 83 -2.74 5.20 -10.22
N ALA A 84 -2.93 6.48 -9.85
CA ALA A 84 -3.89 6.85 -8.81
C ALA A 84 -5.35 6.52 -9.19
N ALA A 85 -5.67 6.31 -10.47
CA ALA A 85 -7.01 5.91 -10.90
C ALA A 85 -7.46 4.57 -10.28
N MET A 86 -6.51 3.69 -9.93
CA MET A 86 -6.76 2.42 -9.25
C MET A 86 -7.43 2.58 -7.87
N ILE A 87 -7.32 3.76 -7.24
CA ILE A 87 -8.05 4.07 -5.99
C ILE A 87 -9.56 3.96 -6.21
N ARG A 88 -10.08 4.36 -7.38
CA ARG A 88 -11.51 4.23 -7.72
C ARG A 88 -11.94 2.76 -7.70
N THR A 89 -11.13 1.89 -8.28
CA THR A 89 -11.35 0.44 -8.27
C THR A 89 -11.38 -0.08 -6.84
N ALA A 90 -10.41 0.29 -6.00
CA ALA A 90 -10.38 -0.08 -4.59
C ALA A 90 -11.65 0.35 -3.83
N MET A 91 -12.11 1.59 -4.02
CA MET A 91 -13.34 2.09 -3.39
C MET A 91 -14.58 1.32 -3.83
N ARG A 92 -14.70 1.00 -5.13
CA ARG A 92 -15.82 0.23 -5.67
C ARG A 92 -15.85 -1.18 -5.08
N LEU A 93 -14.71 -1.86 -5.04
CA LEU A 93 -14.60 -3.21 -4.50
C LEU A 93 -14.96 -3.27 -3.02
N LEU A 94 -14.45 -2.33 -2.22
CA LEU A 94 -14.81 -2.22 -0.81
C LEU A 94 -16.31 -1.94 -0.64
N ALA A 95 -16.89 -1.05 -1.45
CA ALA A 95 -18.32 -0.76 -1.40
C ALA A 95 -19.18 -1.99 -1.71
N THR A 96 -18.83 -2.75 -2.75
CA THR A 96 -19.51 -4.01 -3.09
C THR A 96 -19.36 -5.05 -1.98
N ARG A 97 -18.15 -5.23 -1.45
CA ARG A 97 -17.85 -6.26 -0.44
C ARG A 97 -18.61 -6.05 0.88
N PHE A 98 -18.90 -4.80 1.23
CA PHE A 98 -19.51 -4.43 2.52
C PHE A 98 -20.92 -3.85 2.39
N ASP A 99 -21.57 -3.97 1.23
CA ASP A 99 -22.91 -3.42 0.94
C ASP A 99 -23.02 -1.93 1.30
N GLY A 100 -21.99 -1.16 0.92
CA GLY A 100 -21.80 0.23 1.28
C GLY A 100 -20.34 0.58 1.54
N SER A 101 -20.02 1.88 1.55
CA SER A 101 -18.64 2.33 1.78
C SER A 101 -18.28 2.22 3.26
N PRO A 102 -17.33 1.35 3.65
CA PRO A 102 -16.89 1.29 5.04
C PRO A 102 -16.15 2.59 5.40
N GLY A 103 -16.25 3.00 6.66
CA GLY A 103 -15.36 4.05 7.17
C GLY A 103 -13.90 3.62 6.98
N LEU A 104 -13.07 4.47 6.37
CA LEU A 104 -11.68 4.13 6.05
C LEU A 104 -10.72 5.29 6.31
N ASN A 105 -9.43 4.98 6.30
CA ASN A 105 -8.35 5.94 6.17
C ASN A 105 -7.59 5.69 4.86
N LEU A 106 -7.08 6.75 4.25
CA LEU A 106 -6.25 6.69 3.06
C LEU A 106 -5.08 7.66 3.23
N TRP A 107 -3.87 7.23 2.90
CA TRP A 107 -2.71 8.12 2.86
C TRP A 107 -1.78 7.79 1.68
N VAL A 108 -1.11 8.82 1.19
CA VAL A 108 -0.09 8.70 0.14
C VAL A 108 1.29 8.60 0.80
N ARG A 109 2.10 7.64 0.37
CA ARG A 109 3.53 7.58 0.61
C ARG A 109 4.23 8.07 -0.64
N THR A 110 4.93 9.19 -0.54
CA THR A 110 5.68 9.83 -1.62
C THR A 110 7.07 10.20 -1.10
N ALA A 111 8.03 10.32 -1.99
CA ALA A 111 9.39 10.68 -1.66
C ALA A 111 9.43 12.01 -0.88
N PRO A 112 10.14 12.07 0.25
CA PRO A 112 10.58 13.35 0.80
C PRO A 112 11.39 14.13 -0.24
N HIS A 113 11.43 15.45 -0.11
CA HIS A 113 12.19 16.30 -1.03
C HIS A 113 13.65 15.83 -1.14
N GLY A 114 14.09 15.56 -2.38
CA GLY A 114 15.46 15.12 -2.69
C GLY A 114 15.80 13.69 -2.26
N ALA A 115 14.81 12.85 -1.92
CA ALA A 115 15.04 11.46 -1.56
C ALA A 115 14.89 10.52 -2.76
N GLU A 116 15.99 9.89 -3.15
CA GLU A 116 16.02 8.71 -4.01
C GLU A 116 16.91 7.65 -3.35
N PRO A 117 16.62 6.34 -3.52
CA PRO A 117 15.51 5.75 -4.26
C PRO A 117 14.19 5.71 -3.47
N PHE A 118 13.05 5.87 -4.16
CA PHE A 118 11.70 5.79 -3.57
C PHE A 118 10.66 5.39 -4.63
N HIS A 119 9.60 4.71 -4.21
CA HIS A 119 8.49 4.32 -5.09
C HIS A 119 7.18 4.67 -4.38
N TRP A 120 6.46 5.66 -4.89
CA TRP A 120 5.23 6.13 -4.28
C TRP A 120 4.16 5.04 -4.27
N HIS A 121 3.31 5.06 -3.26
CA HIS A 121 2.13 4.20 -3.20
C HIS A 121 1.02 4.85 -2.37
N VAL A 122 -0.19 4.34 -2.51
CA VAL A 122 -1.32 4.74 -1.67
C VAL A 122 -1.79 3.55 -0.86
N ASP A 123 -1.85 3.73 0.46
CA ASP A 123 -2.46 2.75 1.35
C ASP A 123 -3.90 3.15 1.67
N ILE A 124 -4.77 2.16 1.69
CA ILE A 124 -6.19 2.27 2.01
C ILE A 124 -6.49 1.26 3.12
N ALA A 125 -6.95 1.75 4.26
CA ALA A 125 -7.22 0.94 5.44
C ALA A 125 -8.67 1.09 5.91
N PRO A 126 -9.56 0.13 5.58
CA PRO A 126 -10.90 0.05 6.15
C PRO A 126 -10.86 -0.09 7.68
N ARG A 127 -11.69 0.68 8.38
CA ARG A 127 -11.79 0.67 9.86
C ARG A 127 -12.80 -0.38 10.31
N LEU A 128 -12.45 -1.65 10.12
CA LEU A 128 -13.30 -2.80 10.46
C LEU A 128 -13.08 -3.32 11.88
N THR A 129 -11.95 -2.95 12.49
CA THR A 129 -11.58 -3.31 13.86
C THR A 129 -11.14 -2.08 14.63
N ILE A 130 -11.13 -2.20 15.96
CA ILE A 130 -10.66 -1.15 16.87
C ILE A 130 -9.34 -1.63 17.48
N LYS A 131 -8.31 -0.77 17.45
CA LYS A 131 -7.05 -1.04 18.16
C LYS A 131 -7.30 -1.02 19.67
N ALA A 132 -6.87 -2.06 20.36
CA ALA A 132 -7.03 -2.20 21.80
C ALA A 132 -5.72 -1.88 22.54
N GLY A 133 -5.67 -2.17 23.84
CA GLY A 133 -4.52 -1.87 24.69
C GLY A 133 -3.22 -2.52 24.22
N PHE A 134 -3.28 -3.67 23.56
CA PHE A 134 -2.10 -4.34 23.02
C PHE A 134 -1.49 -3.55 21.86
N GLU A 135 -2.26 -3.26 20.81
CA GLU A 135 -1.78 -2.56 19.63
C GLU A 135 -1.36 -1.13 19.97
N LEU A 136 -2.11 -0.46 20.85
CA LEU A 136 -1.79 0.89 21.31
C LEU A 136 -0.53 0.92 22.18
N GLY A 137 -0.36 -0.06 23.07
CA GLY A 137 0.78 -0.13 23.99
C GLY A 137 2.08 -0.60 23.36
N THR A 138 2.00 -1.46 22.35
CA THR A 138 3.19 -2.09 21.72
C THR A 138 3.53 -1.53 20.35
N GLY A 139 2.56 -0.94 19.64
CA GLY A 139 2.68 -0.59 18.22
C GLY A 139 2.69 -1.80 17.28
N VAL A 140 2.44 -3.01 17.79
CA VAL A 140 2.30 -4.24 16.98
C VAL A 140 0.84 -4.43 16.64
N ASP A 141 0.53 -4.50 15.35
CA ASP A 141 -0.84 -4.69 14.86
C ASP A 141 -1.22 -6.18 14.86
N ILE A 142 -2.45 -6.49 15.28
CA ILE A 142 -3.06 -7.82 15.15
C ILE A 142 -4.06 -7.78 14.00
N ASN A 143 -3.77 -8.52 12.94
CA ASN A 143 -4.70 -8.73 11.84
C ASN A 143 -5.26 -10.16 11.90
N ILE A 144 -6.54 -10.28 12.24
CA ILE A 144 -7.26 -11.56 12.31
C ILE A 144 -7.74 -12.07 10.95
N TYR A 145 -7.55 -11.28 9.89
CA TYR A 145 -8.07 -11.59 8.56
C TYR A 145 -6.91 -11.64 7.54
N PRO A 146 -6.54 -12.84 7.05
CA PRO A 146 -5.38 -13.00 6.17
C PRO A 146 -5.49 -12.15 4.88
N PRO A 147 -4.40 -11.50 4.44
CA PRO A 147 -4.41 -10.69 3.23
C PRO A 147 -4.71 -11.51 1.97
N GLU A 148 -4.35 -12.79 1.93
CA GLU A 148 -4.67 -13.72 0.84
C GLU A 148 -6.18 -13.91 0.70
N ARG A 149 -6.86 -14.06 1.84
CA ARG A 149 -8.32 -14.19 1.88
C ARG A 149 -8.99 -12.86 1.52
N ALA A 150 -8.48 -11.74 2.03
CA ALA A 150 -9.00 -10.41 1.69
C ALA A 150 -8.91 -10.14 0.19
N ALA A 151 -7.78 -10.50 -0.44
CA ALA A 151 -7.63 -10.34 -1.86
C ALA A 151 -8.59 -11.25 -2.65
N SER A 152 -8.81 -12.49 -2.20
CA SER A 152 -9.79 -13.39 -2.81
C SER A 152 -11.22 -12.84 -2.75
N ASP A 153 -11.67 -12.47 -1.56
CA ASP A 153 -13.00 -11.88 -1.33
C ASP A 153 -13.23 -10.61 -2.20
N LEU A 154 -12.21 -9.77 -2.37
CA LEU A 154 -12.31 -8.57 -3.19
C LEU A 154 -12.29 -8.88 -4.70
N ARG A 155 -11.56 -9.91 -5.14
CA ARG A 155 -11.59 -10.35 -6.55
C ARG A 155 -12.96 -10.89 -6.95
N GLU A 156 -13.68 -11.52 -6.03
CA GLU A 156 -15.06 -11.97 -6.27
C GLU A 156 -16.04 -10.80 -6.49
N CYS A 157 -15.63 -9.58 -6.14
CA CYS A 157 -16.42 -8.35 -6.28
C CYS A 157 -16.10 -7.53 -7.54
N LEU A 158 -15.18 -7.99 -8.42
CA LEU A 158 -14.69 -7.24 -9.59
C LEU A 158 -15.75 -6.96 -10.67
#